data_AF-A0A9E2PRE3-F1
#
_entry.id   AF-A0A9E2PRE3-F1
#
_cell.length_a   1.000
_cell.length_b   1.000
_cell.length_c   1.000
_cell.angle_alpha   90.00
_cell.angle_beta   90.00
_cell.angle_gamma   90.00
#
_symmetry.space_group_name_H-M   'P 1'
#
loop_
_entity.id
_entity.type
_entity.pdbx_description
1 polymer ?
#
loop_
_entity_poly.entity_id
_entity_poly.type
_entity_poly.pdbx_seq_one_letter_code
_entity_poly.pdbx_strand_id
1 'polypeptide(L)' 'MKCPATYPLKIQAIRSKHQQPRFYVYFPLPLAAAIGLAAGDNVQWELLDRGELHLVRVNPSKPLAKRQRHQS' A
#
# COMPACT_ATOMS: atom_id res chain seq x y z
N MET A 1 2.80 -12.33 -21.75
CA MET A 1 3.24 -11.16 -20.94
C MET A 1 2.09 -10.75 -20.03
N LYS A 2 2.29 -10.71 -18.71
CA LYS A 2 1.31 -10.11 -17.81
C LYS A 2 1.61 -8.62 -17.75
N CYS A 3 0.73 -7.77 -18.27
CA CYS A 3 0.84 -6.33 -18.07
C CYS A 3 0.72 -6.07 -16.57
N PRO A 4 1.74 -5.47 -15.90
CA PRO A 4 1.58 -5.08 -14.52
C PRO A 4 0.43 -4.08 -14.43
N ALA A 5 -0.52 -4.35 -13.53
CA ALA A 5 -1.65 -3.48 -13.33
C ALA A 5 -1.13 -2.11 -12.84
N THR A 6 -1.33 -1.08 -13.64
CA THR A 6 -0.85 0.28 -13.37
C THR A 6 -2.02 1.12 -12.87
N TYR A 7 -1.83 1.80 -11.74
CA TYR A 7 -2.83 2.65 -11.11
C TYR A 7 -2.25 4.05 -11.01
N PRO A 8 -2.47 4.94 -12.01
CA PRO A 8 -1.98 6.31 -11.94
C PRO A 8 -2.74 7.06 -10.85
N LEU A 9 -2.00 7.68 -9.93
CA LEU A 9 -2.56 8.40 -8.79
C LEU A 9 -2.12 9.87 -8.83
N LYS A 10 -3.02 10.74 -8.37
CA LYS A 10 -2.70 12.15 -8.17
C LYS A 10 -2.47 12.39 -6.69
N ILE A 11 -1.35 13.04 -6.37
CA ILE A 11 -1.05 13.49 -5.01
C ILE A 11 -2.08 14.54 -4.60
N GLN A 12 -2.67 14.33 -3.42
CA GLN A 12 -3.51 15.29 -2.73
C GLN A 12 -2.65 16.06 -1.73
N ALA A 13 -3.00 17.32 -1.50
CA ALA A 13 -2.32 18.16 -0.52
C ALA A 13 -3.35 18.74 0.45
N ILE A 14 -3.18 18.47 1.74
CA ILE A 14 -3.93 19.12 2.80
C ILE A 14 -3.07 20.24 3.36
N ARG A 15 -3.62 21.45 3.40
CA ARG A 15 -2.93 22.66 3.85
C ARG A 15 -3.60 23.22 5.09
N SER A 16 -2.80 23.52 6.11
CA SER A 16 -3.25 24.22 7.31
C SER A 16 -2.47 25.52 7.46
N LYS A 17 -3.08 26.52 8.10
CA LYS A 17 -2.47 27.85 8.27
C LYS A 17 -1.12 27.71 8.98
N HIS A 18 -0.07 28.30 8.41
CA HIS A 18 1.32 28.26 8.91
C HIS A 18 1.97 26.87 9.03
N GLN A 19 1.42 25.84 8.40
CA GLN A 19 2.03 24.50 8.40
C GLN A 19 2.45 24.10 6.99
N GLN A 20 3.51 23.28 6.89
CA GLN A 20 3.89 22.69 5.61
C GLN A 20 2.74 21.81 5.08
N PRO A 21 2.47 21.81 3.76
CA PRO A 21 1.46 20.94 3.18
C PRO A 21 1.75 19.48 3.51
N ARG A 22 0.71 18.74 3.90
CA ARG A 22 0.79 17.28 4.03
C ARG A 22 0.31 16.67 2.73
N PHE A 23 1.18 15.89 2.10
CA PHE A 23 0.86 15.18 0.87
C PHE A 23 0.32 13.79 1.19
N TYR A 24 -0.76 13.43 0.50
CA TYR A 24 -1.42 12.15 0.64
C TYR A 24 -1.65 11.52 -0.72
N VAL A 25 -1.56 10.21 -0.76
CA VAL A 25 -2.01 9.37 -1.86
C VAL A 25 -2.80 8.21 -1.28
N TYR A 26 -3.91 7.85 -1.90
CA TYR A 26 -4.70 6.70 -1.45
C TYR A 26 -4.06 5.39 -1.93
N PHE A 27 -4.33 4.30 -1.23
CA PHE A 27 -3.90 2.97 -1.66
C PHE A 27 -5.02 2.31 -2.49
N PRO A 28 -4.82 1.99 -3.77
CA PRO A 28 -5.85 1.34 -4.58
C PRO A 28 -6.30 0.00 -4.00
N LEU A 29 -7.62 -0.19 -3.86
CA LEU A 29 -8.19 -1.42 -3.30
C LEU A 29 -7.69 -2.70 -3.98
N PRO A 30 -7.55 -2.78 -5.33
CA PRO A 30 -7.02 -3.98 -5.98
C PRO A 30 -5.58 -4.30 -5.58
N LEU A 31 -4.74 -3.27 -5.42
CA LEU A 31 -3.37 -3.46 -4.94
C LEU A 31 -3.37 -3.95 -3.48
N ALA A 32 -4.26 -3.39 -2.64
CA ALA A 32 -4.31 -3.75 -1.22
C ALA A 32 -4.68 -5.23 -1.08
N ALA A 33 -5.69 -5.67 -1.84
CA ALA A 33 -6.08 -7.07 -1.92
C ALA A 33 -4.96 -7.97 -2.46
N ALA A 34 -4.22 -7.53 -3.49
CA ALA A 34 -3.16 -8.31 -4.10
C ALA A 34 -1.99 -8.62 -3.14
N ILE A 35 -1.65 -7.68 -2.25
CA ILE A 35 -0.56 -7.87 -1.26
C ILE A 35 -1.06 -8.29 0.12
N GLY A 36 -2.38 -8.36 0.31
CA GLY A 36 -3.03 -8.67 1.58
C GLY A 36 -2.83 -7.58 2.64
N LEU A 37 -2.92 -6.31 2.26
CA LEU A 37 -2.89 -5.17 3.18
C LEU A 37 -4.27 -5.01 3.85
N ALA A 38 -4.27 -4.83 5.17
CA ALA A 38 -5.46 -4.61 5.98
C ALA A 38 -5.44 -3.24 6.68
N ALA A 39 -6.63 -2.77 7.09
CA ALA A 39 -6.73 -1.58 7.93
C ALA A 39 -6.01 -1.83 9.27
N GLY A 40 -5.17 -0.88 9.69
CA GLY A 40 -4.35 -1.01 10.90
C GLY A 40 -2.94 -1.60 10.67
N ASP A 41 -2.63 -2.08 9.47
CA ASP A 41 -1.26 -2.50 9.14
C ASP A 41 -0.30 -1.30 9.18
N ASN A 42 0.90 -1.52 9.74
CA ASN A 42 1.97 -0.54 9.74
C ASN A 42 2.84 -0.73 8.50
N VAL A 43 2.93 0.32 7.69
CA VAL A 43 3.71 0.36 6.46
C VAL A 43 4.65 1.56 6.47
N GLN A 44 5.73 1.46 5.71
CA GLN A 44 6.67 2.55 5.48
C GLN A 44 6.96 2.69 3.98
N TRP A 45 7.38 3.89 3.57
CA TRP A 45 7.92 4.14 2.24
C TRP A 45 9.44 4.14 2.30
N GLU A 46 10.07 3.43 1.39
CA GLU A 46 11.50 3.46 1.17
C GLU A 46 11.78 4.17 -0.16
N LEU A 47 12.69 5.13 -0.14
CA LEU A 47 13.14 5.84 -1.33
C LEU A 47 14.14 4.95 -2.07
N LEU A 48 13.78 4.50 -3.27
CA LEU A 48 14.74 3.81 -4.14
C LEU A 48 15.57 4.82 -4.93
N ASP A 49 14.88 5.73 -5.61
CA ASP A 49 15.50 6.84 -6.34
C ASP A 49 14.55 8.05 -6.38
N ARG A 50 14.90 9.10 -7.14
CA ARG A 50 14.09 10.33 -7.19
C ARG A 50 12.70 10.17 -7.84
N GLY A 51 12.46 9.09 -8.57
CA GLY A 51 11.21 8.78 -9.26
C GLY A 51 10.44 7.59 -8.67
N GLU A 52 11.07 6.77 -7.83
CA GLU A 52 10.49 5.52 -7.34
C GLU A 52 10.52 5.39 -5.81
N LEU A 53 9.36 5.01 -5.26
CA LEU A 53 9.15 4.65 -3.86
C LEU A 53 8.67 3.21 -3.74
N HIS A 54 9.19 2.49 -2.76
CA HIS A 54 8.73 1.14 -2.39
C HIS A 54 7.96 1.17 -1.09
N LEU A 55 6.83 0.45 -1.04
CA LEU A 55 6.07 0.28 0.19
C LEU A 55 6.50 -1.01 0.89
N VAL A 56 6.98 -0.88 2.12
CA VAL A 56 7.44 -1.99 2.95
C VAL A 56 6.54 -2.13 4.17
N ARG A 57 6.15 -3.37 4.50
CA ARG A 57 5.40 -3.67 5.73
C ARG A 57 6.38 -3.78 6.89
N VAL A 58 6.16 -3.01 7.95
CA VAL A 58 7.04 -3.00 9.13
C VAL A 58 6.86 -4.27 9.98
N ASN A 59 5.62 -4.76 10.06
CA ASN A 59 5.28 -6.01 10.75
C ASN A 59 4.28 -6.80 9.89
N PRO A 60 4.72 -7.51 8.85
CA PRO A 60 3.79 -8.26 8.01
C PRO A 60 3.11 -9.35 8.83
N SER A 61 1.78 -9.27 8.93
CA SER A 61 0.95 -10.37 9.43
C SER A 61 1.37 -11.65 8.72
N LYS A 62 1.60 -12.74 9.48
CA LYS A 62 1.89 -14.06 8.89
C LYS A 62 0.81 -14.33 7.84
N PRO A 63 1.17 -14.76 6.61
CA PRO A 63 0.19 -15.08 5.59
C PRO A 63 -0.85 -15.98 6.23
N LEU A 64 -2.12 -15.58 6.20
CA LEU A 64 -3.23 -16.43 6.58
C LEU A 64 -3.12 -17.67 5.67
N ALA A 65 -2.54 -18.74 6.21
CA ALA A 65 -2.53 -20.02 5.53
C ALA A 65 -3.97 -20.31 5.15
N LYS A 66 -4.24 -20.44 3.84
CA LYS A 66 -5.54 -20.90 3.34
C LYS A 66 -5.90 -22.11 4.18
N ARG A 67 -6.91 -21.98 5.04
CA ARG A 67 -7.48 -23.09 5.78
C ARG A 67 -7.93 -24.08 4.70
N GLN A 68 -7.15 -25.13 4.47
CA GLN A 68 -7.57 -26.26 3.66
C GLN A 68 -8.90 -26.69 4.27
N ARG A 69 -9.98 -26.45 3.54
CA ARG A 69 -11.26 -27.06 3.85
C ARG A 69 -11.01 -28.56 3.75
N HIS A 70 -10.77 -29.21 4.88
CA HIS A 70 -11.02 -30.63 5.03
C HIS A 70 -12.50 -30.80 4.69
N GLN A 71 -12.78 -31.22 3.46
CA GLN A 71 -14.02 -31.88 3.14
C GLN A 71 -13.95 -33.25 3.81
N SER A 72 -14.94 -33.54 4.65
CA SER A 72 -15.25 -34.85 5.20
C SER A 72 -16.65 -35.21 4.74
#